data_AF-A0A4V1ZPR5-F1
#
_entry.id   AF-A0A4V1ZPR5-F1
#
_cell.length_a   1.000
_cell.length_b   1.000
_cell.length_c   1.000
_cell.angle_alpha   90.00
_cell.angle_beta   90.00
_cell.angle_gamma   90.00
#
_symmetry.space_group_name_H-M   'P 1'
#
loop_
_entity.id
_entity.type
_entity.pdbx_description
1 polymer ?
#
loop_
_entity_poly.entity_id
_entity_poly.type
_entity_poly.pdbx_seq_one_letter_code
_entity_poly.pdbx_strand_id
1 'polypeptide(L)'
;MLKKLTGVLTVVFLSSVTFSAVGESDMRQAVITSLKNRVELKYGTSLWREASINQLVRPGTAIRTGSLSKAEIKYPDGTITRIGGRTNLTVGATMFRALAD
;
A
#
# COMPACT_ATOMS: atom_id res chain seq x y z
N MET A 1 -55.79 23.55 -42.68
CA MET A 1 -54.95 24.60 -42.04
C MET A 1 -54.25 24.00 -40.82
N LEU A 2 -52.94 24.26 -40.66
CA LEU A 2 -52.07 24.13 -39.44
C LEU A 2 -51.89 22.73 -38.79
N LYS A 3 -50.70 22.05 -38.89
CA LYS A 3 -49.47 22.13 -38.03
C LYS A 3 -49.78 21.89 -36.53
N LYS A 4 -49.23 20.93 -35.76
CA LYS A 4 -47.83 20.50 -35.47
C LYS A 4 -47.87 19.13 -34.74
N LEU A 5 -47.12 18.08 -35.11
CA LEU A 5 -45.76 17.68 -34.65
C LEU A 5 -45.40 18.03 -33.19
N THR A 6 -45.25 17.01 -32.32
CA THR A 6 -44.33 16.85 -31.16
C THR A 6 -44.97 15.89 -30.15
N GLY A 7 -44.34 14.86 -29.60
CA GLY A 7 -42.97 14.37 -29.70
C GLY A 7 -42.91 13.11 -28.84
N VAL A 8 -42.27 12.07 -29.38
CA VAL A 8 -42.00 10.81 -28.68
C VAL A 8 -41.17 11.14 -27.44
N LEU A 9 -41.70 10.86 -26.25
CA LEU A 9 -41.01 11.05 -24.99
C LEU A 9 -40.00 9.90 -24.81
N THR A 10 -38.87 10.00 -25.50
CA THR A 10 -37.74 9.09 -25.31
C THR A 10 -37.09 9.40 -23.97
N VAL A 11 -37.45 8.64 -22.93
CA VAL A 11 -36.79 8.69 -21.62
C VAL A 11 -35.38 8.10 -21.79
N VAL A 12 -34.39 8.97 -21.97
CA VAL A 12 -32.98 8.59 -21.95
C VAL A 12 -32.59 8.34 -20.49
N PHE A 13 -32.55 7.07 -20.10
CA PHE A 13 -32.04 6.63 -18.81
C PHE A 13 -30.51 6.76 -18.83
N LEU A 14 -30.00 7.88 -18.31
CA LEU A 14 -28.58 8.15 -18.22
C LEU A 14 -27.98 7.28 -17.10
N SER A 15 -27.44 6.12 -17.46
CA SER A 15 -26.74 5.24 -16.53
C SER A 15 -25.39 5.85 -16.17
N SER A 16 -25.32 6.48 -14.99
CA SER A 16 -24.08 6.94 -14.39
C SER A 16 -23.21 5.72 -14.02
N VAL A 17 -22.28 5.35 -14.89
CA VAL A 17 -21.22 4.39 -14.56
C VAL A 17 -20.26 5.10 -13.60
N THR A 18 -20.41 4.86 -12.30
CA THR A 18 -19.44 5.32 -11.31
C THR A 18 -18.18 4.46 -11.44
N PHE A 19 -17.19 4.96 -12.18
CA PHE A 19 -15.86 4.37 -12.21
C PHE A 19 -15.19 4.68 -10.87
N SER A 20 -15.22 3.72 -9.94
CA SER A 20 -14.49 3.82 -8.68
C SER A 20 -13.00 3.89 -9.00
N ALA A 21 -12.40 5.06 -8.79
CA ALA A 21 -10.96 5.22 -8.86
C ALA A 21 -10.31 4.30 -7.82
N VAL A 22 -9.70 3.22 -8.27
CA VAL A 22 -8.88 2.34 -7.43
C VAL A 22 -7.69 3.19 -6.98
N GLY A 23 -7.68 3.64 -5.73
CA GLY A 23 -6.67 4.54 -5.22
C GLY A 23 -5.27 3.95 -5.35
N GLU A 24 -4.35 4.71 -5.94
CA GLU A 24 -2.92 4.39 -6.17
C GLU A 24 -2.17 3.89 -4.91
N SER A 25 -2.75 4.07 -3.72
CA SER A 25 -2.21 3.62 -2.44
C SER A 25 -2.03 2.10 -2.32
N ASP A 26 -2.73 1.30 -3.14
CA ASP A 26 -2.61 -0.15 -3.07
C ASP A 26 -1.41 -0.70 -3.85
N MET A 27 -0.96 0.02 -4.88
CA MET A 27 0.11 -0.42 -5.78
C MET A 27 1.53 -0.28 -5.19
N ARG A 28 1.69 0.28 -3.99
CA ARG A 28 3.01 0.55 -3.37
C ARG A 28 3.25 -0.24 -2.08
N GLN A 29 2.41 -1.23 -1.77
CA GLN A 29 2.51 -1.98 -0.51
C GLN A 29 3.31 -3.26 -0.73
N ALA A 30 4.40 -3.42 0.00
CA ALA A 30 5.11 -4.68 0.05
C ALA A 30 4.37 -5.68 0.96
N VAL A 31 4.71 -6.96 0.86
CA VAL A 31 4.19 -8.02 1.73
C VAL A 31 5.34 -8.79 2.37
N ILE A 32 5.15 -9.23 3.61
CA ILE A 32 6.09 -10.14 4.26
C ILE A 32 5.94 -11.54 3.68
N THR A 33 7.00 -12.09 3.11
CA THR A 33 7.01 -13.44 2.51
C THR A 33 7.73 -14.47 3.37
N SER A 34 8.61 -14.03 4.28
CA SER A 34 9.33 -14.92 5.19
C SER A 34 9.67 -14.24 6.51
N LEU A 35 9.60 -15.00 7.59
CA LEU A 35 9.97 -14.57 8.95
C LEU A 35 10.73 -15.68 9.65
N LYS A 36 11.73 -15.30 10.42
CA LYS A 36 12.43 -16.18 11.35
C LYS A 36 12.66 -15.44 12.66
N ASN A 37 12.25 -16.07 13.77
CA ASN A 37 12.37 -15.54 15.13
C ASN A 37 11.68 -14.17 15.26
N ARG A 38 12.16 -13.32 16.19
CA ARG A 38 11.53 -12.03 16.51
C ARG A 38 11.73 -11.01 15.40
N VAL A 39 10.63 -10.62 14.77
CA VAL A 39 10.54 -9.50 13.82
C VAL A 39 9.33 -8.67 14.23
N GLU A 40 9.50 -7.36 14.31
CA GLU A 40 8.43 -6.45 14.71
C GLU A 40 8.31 -5.28 13.75
N LEU A 41 7.10 -4.81 13.55
CA LEU A 41 6.74 -3.70 12.68
C LEU A 41 6.10 -2.58 13.48
N LYS A 42 6.28 -1.36 12.98
CA LYS A 42 5.65 -0.15 13.47
C LYS A 42 5.40 0.79 12.29
N TYR A 43 4.26 1.47 12.28
CA TYR A 43 3.94 2.48 11.29
C TYR A 43 3.78 3.84 11.96
N GLY A 44 4.53 4.85 11.51
CA GLY A 44 4.50 6.19 12.11
C GLY A 44 4.83 6.15 13.60
N THR A 45 3.91 6.63 14.44
CA THR A 45 4.05 6.67 15.91
C THR A 45 3.42 5.46 16.62
N SER A 46 2.98 4.43 15.89
CA SER A 46 2.36 3.25 16.49
C SER A 46 3.30 2.49 17.44
N LEU A 47 2.73 1.59 18.24
CA LEU A 47 3.53 0.62 18.98
C LEU A 47 4.15 -0.41 18.02
N TRP A 48 5.26 -1.00 18.46
CA TRP A 48 5.85 -2.16 17.82
C TRP A 48 4.94 -3.37 18.02
N ARG A 49 4.69 -4.12 16.94
CA ARG A 49 3.92 -5.36 16.96
C ARG A 49 4.67 -6.44 16.23
N GLU A 50 4.49 -7.68 16.65
CA GLU A 50 5.09 -8.83 15.97
C GLU A 50 4.59 -8.94 14.52
N ALA A 51 5.51 -9.30 13.63
CA ALA A 51 5.26 -9.46 12.22
C ALA A 51 4.47 -10.74 11.92
N SER A 52 3.73 -10.76 10.83
CA SER A 52 3.09 -11.98 10.30
C SER A 52 3.36 -12.16 8.81
N ILE A 53 3.41 -13.42 8.34
CA ILE A 53 3.48 -13.71 6.91
C ILE A 53 2.24 -13.14 6.21
N ASN A 54 2.42 -12.64 4.99
CA ASN A 54 1.43 -11.90 4.19
C ASN A 54 0.96 -10.58 4.80
N GLN A 55 1.60 -10.11 5.89
CA GLN A 55 1.31 -8.78 6.42
C GLN A 55 1.75 -7.70 5.41
N LEU A 56 0.89 -6.71 5.21
CA LEU A 56 1.18 -5.56 4.37
C LEU A 56 2.20 -4.64 5.05
N VAL A 57 3.16 -4.18 4.26
CA VAL A 57 4.24 -3.28 4.63
C VAL A 57 4.13 -2.04 3.75
N ARG A 58 3.62 -0.96 4.35
CA ARG A 58 3.41 0.32 3.66
C ARG A 58 4.68 1.16 3.70
N PRO A 59 4.91 2.05 2.72
CA PRO A 59 5.94 3.09 2.81
C PRO A 59 5.88 3.84 4.15
N GLY A 60 7.01 4.01 4.83
CA GLY A 60 7.10 4.58 6.18
C GLY A 60 6.99 3.57 7.33
N THR A 61 6.82 2.27 7.03
CA THR A 61 6.88 1.20 8.03
C THR A 61 8.31 0.99 8.49
N ALA A 62 8.52 1.03 9.81
CA ALA A 62 9.75 0.60 10.45
C ALA A 62 9.68 -0.90 10.77
N ILE A 63 10.75 -1.61 10.47
CA ILE A 63 10.94 -3.04 10.69
C ILE A 63 12.16 -3.20 11.59
N ARG A 64 12.04 -3.98 12.67
CA ARG A 64 13.18 -4.36 13.51
C ARG A 64 13.30 -5.87 13.64
N THR A 65 14.53 -6.36 13.63
CA THR A 65 14.85 -7.79 13.76
C THR A 65 15.73 -8.04 14.98
N GLY A 66 15.44 -9.13 15.71
CA GLY A 66 16.26 -9.62 16.81
C GLY A 66 17.59 -10.25 16.38
N SER A 67 18.37 -10.75 17.34
CA SER A 67 19.75 -11.21 17.13
C SER A 67 19.94 -12.34 16.11
N LEU A 68 19.04 -13.32 16.11
CA LEU A 68 19.06 -14.49 15.21
C LEU A 68 17.86 -14.48 14.25
N SER A 69 17.32 -13.29 13.98
CA SER A 69 16.10 -13.13 13.21
C SER A 69 16.37 -12.86 11.74
N LYS A 70 15.40 -13.17 10.88
CA LYS A 70 15.40 -12.80 9.46
C LYS A 70 14.00 -12.39 9.03
N ALA A 71 13.92 -11.46 8.10
CA ALA A 71 12.69 -11.11 7.42
C ALA A 71 12.92 -11.01 5.90
N GLU A 72 11.90 -11.35 5.13
CA GLU A 72 11.84 -11.09 3.70
C GLU A 72 10.56 -10.32 3.39
N ILE A 73 10.71 -9.23 2.64
CA ILE A 73 9.59 -8.48 2.08
C ILE A 73 9.67 -8.51 0.55
N LYS A 74 8.52 -8.64 -0.10
CA LYS A 74 8.35 -8.60 -1.55
C LYS A 74 7.51 -7.40 -1.93
N TYR A 75 8.02 -6.60 -2.85
CA TYR A 75 7.33 -5.44 -3.41
C TYR A 75 6.46 -5.85 -4.61
N PRO A 76 5.46 -5.01 -5.00
CA PRO A 76 4.58 -5.30 -6.13
C PRO A 76 5.29 -5.44 -7.48
N ASP A 77 6.42 -4.76 -7.67
CA ASP A 77 7.29 -4.85 -8.86
C ASP A 77 8.12 -6.15 -8.89
N GLY A 78 7.98 -7.01 -7.88
CA GLY A 78 8.74 -8.25 -7.75
C GLY A 78 10.08 -8.09 -7.04
N THR A 79 10.49 -6.87 -6.68
CA THR A 79 11.70 -6.62 -5.91
C THR A 79 11.60 -7.32 -4.54
N ILE A 80 12.70 -7.92 -4.09
CA ILE A 80 12.77 -8.61 -2.79
C ILE A 80 13.83 -7.96 -1.92
N THR A 81 13.48 -7.59 -0.69
CA THR A 81 14.43 -7.13 0.32
C THR A 81 14.54 -8.16 1.44
N ARG A 82 15.78 -8.59 1.73
CA ARG A 82 16.09 -9.52 2.83
C ARG A 82 16.78 -8.76 3.95
N ILE A 83 16.29 -8.97 5.16
CA ILE A 83 16.71 -8.25 6.36
C ILE A 83 17.35 -9.26 7.32
N GLY A 84 18.61 -9.01 7.68
CA GLY A 84 19.37 -9.83 8.63
C GLY A 84 18.96 -9.58 10.08
N GLY A 85 19.62 -10.25 11.02
CA GLY A 85 19.43 -10.03 12.45
C GLY A 85 19.98 -8.68 12.90
N ARG A 86 19.52 -8.19 14.06
CA ARG A 86 19.94 -6.91 14.66
C ARG A 86 19.84 -5.71 13.71
N THR A 87 18.83 -5.68 12.87
CA THR A 87 18.65 -4.63 11.87
C THR A 87 17.41 -3.81 12.19
N ASN A 88 17.51 -2.49 12.04
CA ASN A 88 16.37 -1.58 11.97
C ASN A 88 16.34 -1.00 10.56
N LEU A 89 15.22 -1.16 9.88
CA LEU A 89 15.04 -0.69 8.50
C LEU A 89 13.69 0.03 8.40
N THR A 90 13.69 1.19 7.76
CA THR A 90 12.45 1.89 7.40
C THR A 90 12.22 1.73 5.91
N VAL A 91 11.06 1.19 5.53
CA VAL A 91 10.65 1.14 4.13
C VAL A 91 10.40 2.57 3.68
N GLY A 92 11.07 3.00 2.61
CA GLY A 92 11.01 4.39 2.15
C GLY A 92 9.58 4.84 1.91
N ALA A 93 9.11 5.82 2.69
CA ALA A 93 8.11 6.78 2.23
C ALA A 93 8.89 7.86 1.49
N THR A 94 8.39 8.34 0.36
CA THR A 94 8.97 9.46 -0.39
C THR A 94 8.93 10.73 0.46
N MET A 95 9.81 10.82 1.45
CA MET A 95 10.16 12.00 2.23
C MET A 95 11.67 11.90 2.41
N PHE A 96 12.39 12.00 1.29
CA PHE A 96 13.79 12.39 1.32
C PHE A 96 13.80 13.83 1.82
N ARG A 97 13.78 14.01 3.15
CA ARG A 97 13.95 15.33 3.75
C ARG A 97 15.37 15.73 3.44
N ALA A 98 15.55 16.56 2.41
CA ALA A 98 16.77 17.29 2.21
C ALA A 98 17.09 17.98 3.53
N LEU A 99 18.14 17.53 4.20
CA LEU A 99 18.76 18.30 5.25
C LEU A 99 19.34 19.51 4.50
N ALA A 100 18.69 20.65 4.63
CA ALA A 100 19.35 21.91 4.34
C ALA A 100 20.44 22.06 5.41
N ASP A 101 21.69 22.04 4.95
CA ASP A 101 22.86 22.39 5.74
C ASP A 101 22.76 23.82 6.28
#